data_AF-A0AAW5MR43-F1
#
_entry.id   AF-A0AAW5MR43-F1
#
_cell.length_a   1.000
_cell.length_b   1.000
_cell.length_c   1.000
_cell.angle_alpha   90.00
_cell.angle_beta   90.00
_cell.angle_gamma   90.00
#
_symmetry.space_group_name_H-M   'P 1'
#
loop_
_entity.id
_entity.type
_entity.pdbx_description
1 polymer ?
#
loop_
_entity_poly.entity_id
_entity_poly.type
_entity_poly.pdbx_seq_one_letter_code
_entity_poly.pdbx_strand_id
1 'polypeptide(L)'
;IADVSYYVRPPTPLDREARNRGTSVYFPSQVIPMLPEVLSNGLCSLNPQVDRLCMVCEMTVSSKGRLTGYKFYEAVMSSHARLTYTKVWHILQGDQDLREQYAPLVKHLEELHNLY
;
A
#
# COMPACT_ATOMS: atom_id res chain seq x y z
N ILE A 1 1.80 0.44 5.62
CA ILE A 1 2.81 -0.34 4.85
C ILE A 1 2.70 -1.80 5.27
N ALA A 2 2.87 -2.77 4.38
CA ALA A 2 2.84 -4.18 4.77
C ALA A 2 3.89 -4.50 5.84
N ASP A 3 3.53 -5.27 6.87
CA ASP A 3 4.47 -5.65 7.92
C ASP A 3 5.36 -6.83 7.50
N VAL A 4 6.28 -6.55 6.58
CA VAL A 4 7.20 -7.56 6.03
C VAL A 4 8.13 -8.11 7.11
N SER A 5 8.58 -7.27 8.05
CA SER A 5 9.47 -7.64 9.15
C SER A 5 8.84 -8.67 10.10
N TYR A 6 7.52 -8.66 10.25
CA TYR A 6 6.83 -9.69 11.02
C TYR A 6 7.07 -11.09 10.42
N TYR A 7 7.00 -11.21 9.08
CA TYR A 7 7.16 -12.48 8.35
C TYR A 7 8.62 -12.83 8.04
N VAL A 8 9.51 -11.84 7.91
CA VAL A 8 10.92 -12.00 7.54
C VAL A 8 11.79 -11.59 8.73
N ARG A 9 12.07 -12.54 9.62
CA ARG A 9 12.84 -12.31 10.86
C ARG A 9 14.34 -12.57 10.65
N PRO A 10 15.24 -11.76 11.24
CA PRO A 10 16.64 -12.14 11.36
C PRO A 10 16.84 -13.32 12.33
N PRO A 11 17.78 -14.26 12.10
CA PRO A 11 18.58 -14.48 10.89
C PRO A 11 18.03 -15.67 10.06
N THR A 12 16.76 -15.62 9.62
CA THR A 12 16.13 -16.73 8.89
C THR A 12 16.67 -16.89 7.45
N PRO A 13 16.41 -18.03 6.78
CA PRO A 13 16.74 -18.18 5.35
C PRO A 13 16.11 -17.10 4.46
N LEU A 14 14.88 -16.67 4.78
CA LEU A 14 14.20 -15.59 4.06
C LEU A 14 14.94 -14.26 4.20
N ASP A 15 15.38 -13.91 5.42
CA ASP A 15 16.17 -12.70 5.68
C ASP A 15 17.51 -12.71 4.92
N ARG A 16 18.23 -13.84 4.98
CA ARG A 16 19.51 -13.99 4.27
C ARG A 16 19.35 -13.84 2.76
N GLU A 17 18.33 -14.47 2.18
CA GLU A 17 18.10 -14.38 0.72
C GLU A 17 17.57 -13.00 0.31
N ALA A 18 16.71 -12.37 1.11
CA ALA A 18 16.27 -11.00 0.87
C ALA A 18 17.47 -10.02 0.88
N ARG A 19 18.39 -10.16 1.84
CA ARG A 19 19.64 -9.39 1.89
C ARG A 19 20.55 -9.70 0.71
N ASN A 20 20.66 -10.96 0.31
CA ASN A 20 21.47 -11.39 -0.84
C ASN A 20 20.98 -10.77 -2.16
N ARG A 21 19.65 -10.75 -2.37
CA ARG A 21 19.03 -10.11 -3.55
C ARG A 21 19.05 -8.58 -3.49
N GLY A 22 18.91 -8.00 -2.29
CA GLY A 22 18.88 -6.57 -2.02
C GLY A 22 17.59 -5.86 -2.45
N THR A 23 17.07 -6.16 -3.65
CA THR A 23 15.85 -5.57 -4.19
C THR A 23 15.18 -6.50 -5.21
N SER A 24 13.92 -6.22 -5.56
CA SER A 24 13.25 -6.86 -6.69
C SER A 24 13.75 -6.24 -8.01
N VAL A 25 13.96 -7.06 -9.04
CA VAL A 25 14.40 -6.61 -10.37
C VAL A 25 13.24 -6.75 -11.35
N TYR A 26 12.92 -5.66 -12.06
CA TYR A 26 11.81 -5.59 -13.00
C TYR A 26 12.35 -5.55 -14.44
N PHE A 27 12.27 -6.68 -15.14
CA PHE A 27 12.50 -6.78 -16.58
C PHE A 27 11.20 -6.52 -17.35
N PRO A 28 11.26 -6.22 -18.66
CA PRO A 28 10.07 -6.23 -19.50
C PRO A 28 9.33 -7.55 -19.34
N SER A 29 8.08 -7.51 -18.87
CA SER A 29 7.19 -8.67 -18.62
C SER A 29 7.62 -9.70 -17.56
N GLN A 30 8.73 -9.51 -16.84
CA GLN A 30 9.20 -10.46 -15.83
C GLN A 30 9.72 -9.75 -14.58
N VAL A 31 9.37 -10.27 -13.40
CA VAL A 31 9.88 -9.80 -12.12
C VAL A 31 10.74 -10.89 -11.48
N ILE A 32 11.94 -10.52 -11.01
CA ILE A 32 12.73 -11.34 -10.10
C ILE A 32 12.51 -10.77 -8.70
N PRO A 33 11.62 -11.37 -7.88
CA PRO A 33 11.22 -10.74 -6.63
C PRO A 33 12.28 -10.93 -5.54
N MET A 34 12.41 -9.94 -4.66
CA MET A 34 13.26 -10.03 -3.48
C MET A 34 12.77 -11.10 -2.49
N LEU A 35 11.46 -11.28 -2.41
CA LEU A 35 10.79 -12.26 -1.54
C LEU A 35 10.02 -13.27 -2.38
N PRO A 36 9.78 -14.51 -1.88
CA PRO A 36 8.93 -15.46 -2.56
C PRO A 36 7.51 -14.91 -2.82
N GLU A 37 6.92 -15.28 -3.97
CA GLU A 37 5.62 -14.74 -4.41
C GLU A 37 4.49 -15.01 -3.41
N VAL A 38 4.53 -16.14 -2.70
CA VAL A 38 3.55 -16.48 -1.66
C VAL A 38 3.53 -15.45 -0.52
N LEU A 39 4.67 -14.81 -0.23
CA LEU A 39 4.73 -13.69 0.70
C LEU A 39 4.39 -12.38 0.01
N SER A 40 5.07 -12.05 -1.10
CA SER A 40 4.92 -10.72 -1.73
C SER A 40 3.52 -10.46 -2.25
N ASN A 41 2.85 -11.45 -2.84
CA ASN A 41 1.52 -11.33 -3.45
C ASN A 41 0.40 -11.78 -2.47
N GLY A 42 0.77 -12.45 -1.37
CA GLY A 42 -0.15 -13.01 -0.39
C GLY A 42 -0.19 -12.22 0.92
N LEU A 43 0.66 -12.63 1.87
CA LEU A 43 0.64 -12.14 3.26
C LEU A 43 1.17 -10.71 3.40
N CYS A 44 2.15 -10.34 2.59
CA CYS A 44 2.71 -8.99 2.55
C CYS A 44 2.00 -8.08 1.53
N SER A 45 1.04 -8.59 0.76
CA SER A 45 0.18 -7.75 -0.07
C SER A 45 -1.02 -7.27 0.73
N LEU A 46 -1.28 -5.96 0.70
CA LEU A 46 -2.46 -5.34 1.30
C LEU A 46 -3.70 -5.56 0.42
N ASN A 47 -4.03 -6.84 0.22
CA ASN A 47 -5.14 -7.28 -0.61
C ASN A 47 -6.48 -6.74 -0.07
N PRO A 48 -7.45 -6.47 -0.95
CA PRO A 48 -8.70 -5.86 -0.54
C PRO A 48 -9.60 -6.88 0.20
N GLN A 49 -10.42 -6.38 1.12
CA GLN A 49 -11.41 -7.13 1.92
C GLN A 49 -10.85 -8.30 2.74
N VAL A 50 -9.57 -8.25 3.11
CA VAL A 50 -8.94 -9.25 3.98
C VAL A 50 -8.06 -8.57 5.01
N ASP A 51 -8.04 -9.10 6.22
CA ASP A 51 -7.23 -8.57 7.31
C ASP A 51 -5.74 -8.78 7.03
N ARG A 52 -4.94 -7.73 7.27
CA ARG A 52 -3.51 -7.71 7.06
C ARG A 52 -2.79 -6.95 8.16
N LEU A 53 -1.66 -7.51 8.60
CA LEU A 53 -0.72 -6.82 9.46
C LEU A 53 -0.01 -5.70 8.68
N CYS A 54 0.07 -4.54 9.28
CA CYS A 54 0.72 -3.39 8.69
C CYS A 54 1.48 -2.58 9.75
N MET A 55 2.57 -1.96 9.30
CA MET A 55 3.23 -0.87 10.01
C MET A 55 2.61 0.43 9.51
N VAL A 56 2.04 1.23 10.42
CA VAL A 56 1.36 2.48 10.12
C VAL A 56 2.28 3.66 10.44
N CYS A 57 2.27 4.66 9.56
CA CYS A 57 2.77 6.01 9.82
C CYS A 57 1.56 6.94 9.77
N GLU A 58 1.10 7.43 10.94
CA GLU A 58 0.03 8.43 11.02
C GLU A 58 0.68 9.81 11.11
N MET A 59 0.26 10.73 10.24
CA MET A 59 0.90 12.04 10.06
C MET A 59 -0.11 13.17 10.20
N THR A 60 0.35 14.32 10.69
CA THR A 60 -0.40 15.58 10.66
C THR A 60 0.27 16.53 9.66
N VAL A 61 -0.53 17.10 8.76
CA VAL A 61 -0.06 18.00 7.70
C VAL A 61 -0.81 19.32 7.82
N SER A 62 -0.08 20.45 7.74
CA SER A 62 -0.70 21.78 7.77
C SER A 62 -1.38 22.11 6.44
N SER A 63 -2.22 23.15 6.43
CA SER A 63 -2.86 23.66 5.20
C SER A 63 -1.89 24.16 4.13
N LYS A 64 -0.61 24.34 4.45
CA LYS A 64 0.46 24.69 3.49
C LYS A 64 1.31 23.48 3.07
N GLY A 65 0.83 22.26 3.33
CA GLY A 65 1.54 21.02 2.98
C GLY A 65 2.75 20.72 3.86
N ARG A 66 2.90 21.37 5.03
CA ARG A 66 4.04 21.12 5.92
C ARG A 66 3.70 19.98 6.90
N LEU A 67 4.56 18.95 6.95
CA LEU A 67 4.50 17.92 7.98
C LEU A 67 4.71 18.55 9.37
N THR A 68 3.77 18.36 10.29
CA THR A 68 3.80 18.92 11.65
C THR A 68 4.01 17.87 12.74
N GLY A 69 3.79 16.59 12.42
CA GLY A 69 3.92 15.50 13.39
C GLY A 69 3.72 14.14 12.74
N TYR A 70 4.23 13.10 13.40
CA TYR A 70 4.05 11.72 12.99
C TYR A 70 4.15 10.77 14.18
N LYS A 71 3.56 9.58 14.05
CA LYS A 71 3.77 8.44 14.95
C LYS A 71 3.77 7.14 14.16
N PHE A 72 4.51 6.15 14.66
CA PHE A 72 4.57 4.80 14.10
C PHE A 72 3.98 3.79 15.08
N TYR A 73 3.21 2.83 14.55
CA TYR A 73 2.65 1.74 15.34
C TYR A 73 2.25 0.56 14.44
N GLU A 74 2.26 -0.64 15.03
CA GLU A 74 1.72 -1.86 14.42
C GLU A 74 0.19 -1.83 14.43
N ALA A 75 -0.44 -2.33 13.37
CA ALA A 75 -1.89 -2.39 13.27
C ALA A 75 -2.36 -3.58 12.41
N VAL A 76 -3.67 -3.81 12.47
CA VAL A 76 -4.41 -4.65 11.51
C VAL A 76 -5.28 -3.75 10.64
N MET A 77 -5.28 -3.99 9.33
CA MET A 77 -6.12 -3.26 8.38
C MET A 77 -6.84 -4.19 7.42
N SER A 78 -7.94 -3.72 6.86
CA SER A 78 -8.64 -4.36 5.72
C SER A 78 -8.85 -3.31 4.62
N SER A 79 -8.18 -3.51 3.49
CA SER A 79 -8.25 -2.54 2.38
C SER A 79 -9.65 -2.53 1.76
N HIS A 80 -10.26 -1.35 1.66
CA HIS A 80 -11.63 -1.22 1.18
C HIS A 80 -11.77 -1.37 -0.34
N ALA A 81 -10.70 -1.14 -1.11
CA ALA A 81 -10.68 -1.35 -2.55
C ALA A 81 -9.24 -1.52 -3.09
N ARG A 82 -9.11 -2.32 -4.15
CA ARG A 82 -7.90 -2.34 -4.99
C ARG A 82 -8.16 -1.51 -6.24
N LEU A 83 -7.60 -0.30 -6.27
CA LEU A 83 -7.77 0.65 -7.36
C LEU A 83 -6.53 0.70 -8.25
N THR A 84 -6.72 1.16 -9.49
CA THR A 84 -5.63 1.50 -10.40
C THR A 84 -5.53 3.02 -10.51
N TYR A 85 -4.35 3.54 -10.89
CA TYR A 85 -4.18 4.98 -11.13
C TYR A 85 -5.22 5.53 -12.12
N THR A 86 -5.50 4.79 -13.21
CA THR A 86 -6.52 5.16 -14.21
C THR A 86 -7.90 5.34 -13.59
N LYS A 87 -8.35 4.39 -12.76
CA LYS A 87 -9.67 4.47 -12.10
C LYS A 87 -9.74 5.68 -11.16
N VAL A 88 -8.73 5.89 -10.33
CA VAL A 88 -8.70 7.04 -9.41
C VAL A 88 -8.73 8.35 -10.18
N TRP A 89 -7.92 8.48 -11.22
CA TRP A 89 -7.89 9.67 -12.05
C TRP A 89 -9.25 9.96 -12.70
N HIS A 90 -9.91 8.95 -13.27
CA HIS A 90 -11.25 9.12 -13.85
C HIS A 90 -12.31 9.48 -12.79
N ILE A 91 -12.24 8.92 -11.58
CA ILE A 91 -13.10 9.31 -10.45
C ILE A 91 -12.94 10.80 -10.12
N LEU A 92 -11.71 11.29 -10.08
CA LEU A 92 -11.38 12.70 -9.82
C LEU A 92 -11.83 13.61 -10.98
N GLN A 93 -11.84 13.11 -12.21
CA GLN A 93 -12.35 13.82 -13.39
C GLN A 93 -13.89 13.82 -13.51
N GLY A 94 -14.60 13.11 -12.63
CA GLY A 94 -16.07 13.11 -12.63
C GLY A 94 -16.72 11.94 -13.38
N ASP A 95 -15.99 10.87 -13.68
CA ASP A 95 -16.55 9.66 -14.31
C ASP A 95 -17.71 9.09 -13.47
N GLN A 96 -18.93 9.10 -14.04
CA GLN A 96 -20.15 8.76 -13.31
C GLN A 96 -20.17 7.30 -12.88
N ASP A 97 -19.86 6.37 -13.78
CA ASP A 97 -19.92 4.93 -13.52
C ASP A 97 -18.96 4.54 -12.38
N LEU A 98 -17.72 5.05 -12.39
CA LEU A 98 -16.75 4.78 -11.34
C LEU A 98 -17.12 5.48 -10.03
N ARG A 99 -17.67 6.69 -10.07
CA ARG A 99 -18.11 7.40 -8.85
C ARG A 99 -19.30 6.71 -8.20
N GLU A 100 -20.22 6.13 -8.98
CA GLU A 100 -21.30 5.30 -8.46
C GLU A 100 -20.75 3.98 -7.91
N GLN A 101 -19.87 3.30 -8.65
CA GLN A 101 -19.27 2.04 -8.22
C GLN A 101 -18.48 2.17 -6.89
N TYR A 102 -17.72 3.26 -6.72
CA TYR A 102 -16.90 3.51 -5.54
C TYR A 102 -17.45 4.62 -4.65
N ALA A 103 -18.77 4.86 -4.68
CA ALA A 103 -19.43 5.98 -3.99
C ALA A 103 -18.97 6.19 -2.53
N PRO A 104 -18.81 5.14 -1.69
CA PRO A 104 -18.33 5.32 -0.32
C PRO A 104 -16.90 5.89 -0.20
N LEU A 105 -16.08 5.73 -1.24
CA LEU A 105 -14.67 6.12 -1.25
C LEU A 105 -14.41 7.45 -1.96
N VAL A 106 -15.35 7.96 -2.75
CA VAL A 106 -15.16 9.16 -3.59
C VAL A 106 -14.66 10.35 -2.77
N LYS A 107 -15.32 10.67 -1.65
CA LYS A 107 -14.92 11.79 -0.78
C LYS A 107 -13.51 11.63 -0.22
N HIS A 108 -13.10 10.40 0.12
CA HIS A 108 -11.77 10.12 0.63
C HIS A 108 -10.70 10.27 -0.46
N LEU A 109 -11.01 9.89 -1.71
CA LEU A 109 -10.12 10.09 -2.85
C LEU A 109 -9.96 11.58 -3.20
N GLU A 110 -11.05 12.34 -3.14
CA GLU A 110 -11.03 13.80 -3.31
C GLU A 110 -10.19 14.47 -2.22
N GLU A 111 -10.29 14.04 -0.96
CA GLU A 111 -9.49 14.60 0.13
C GLU A 111 -8.00 14.27 -0.01
N LEU A 112 -7.66 13.08 -0.51
CA LEU A 112 -6.27 12.75 -0.88
C LEU A 112 -5.75 13.63 -2.02
N HIS A 113 -6.62 14.03 -2.96
CA HIS A 113 -6.26 14.98 -4.01
C HIS A 113 -6.05 16.39 -3.44
N ASN A 114 -6.91 16.83 -2.51
CA ASN A 114 -6.80 18.14 -1.85
C ASN A 114 -5.55 18.29 -0.97
N LEU A 115 -5.02 17.18 -0.44
CA LEU A 115 -3.81 17.18 0.37
C LEU A 115 -2.56 17.65 -0.42
N TYR A 116 -2.63 17.72 -1.76
CA TYR A 116 -1.56 18.15 -2.64
C TYR A 116 -1.99 19.26 -3.62
#